data_AF-A0AAW8DIJ3-F1
#
_entry.id   AF-A0AAW8DIJ3-F1
#
_cell.length_a   1.000
_cell.length_b   1.000
_cell.length_c   1.000
_cell.angle_alpha   90.00
_cell.angle_beta   90.00
_cell.angle_gamma   90.00
#
_symmetry.space_group_name_H-M   'P 1'
#
loop_
_entity.id
_entity.type
_entity.pdbx_description
1 polymer ?
#
loop_
_entity_poly.entity_id
_entity_poly.type
_entity_poly.pdbx_seq_one_letter_code
_entity_poly.pdbx_strand_id
1 'polypeptide(L)'
;MSGRHSGRVGQRPGISALPNTLKLAARLAPRQLNDEISLAKLELKGKGKQLGIAGAFVGVALIFLSLLVIALVVAAILGLATVMPPWLAALVVAAAFLVIILIGALIAFRAFKGAMPLVPEKTIRGIKHDLGIVKEGTAFDASVLDPSSEAYKAAEAAKAAAAEKAKAEKAAKAEAHKAEQPPAPSEAELLRRLEQRREHLADVRDQLGVELDVKTQGKVLRDVAGQKLDDGRRFAADRIADFSEKVPAGLPERLAARWKELLVFAASATVAAVGLRKLFKK
;
A
#
# COMPACT_ATOMS: atom_id res chain seq x y z
N MET A 1 69.57 -25.73 15.11
CA MET A 1 69.25 -24.75 14.05
C MET A 1 67.95 -25.16 13.37
N SER A 2 67.11 -24.16 13.10
CA SER A 2 65.67 -24.15 12.74
C SER A 2 65.00 -25.43 12.22
N GLY A 3 63.97 -25.85 12.96
CA GLY A 3 62.93 -26.74 12.47
C GLY A 3 62.02 -26.05 11.43
N ARG A 4 61.59 -26.87 10.47
CA ARG A 4 60.79 -26.52 9.29
C ARG A 4 59.38 -26.07 9.66
N HIS A 5 58.93 -24.97 9.04
CA HIS A 5 57.50 -24.70 8.80
C HIS A 5 57.27 -24.46 7.30
N SER A 6 57.08 -25.55 6.56
CA SER A 6 56.38 -25.50 5.27
C SER A 6 54.88 -25.63 5.54
N GLY A 7 54.19 -24.49 5.59
CA GLY A 7 52.73 -24.43 5.69
C GLY A 7 52.08 -25.00 4.43
N ARG A 8 51.38 -26.12 4.62
CA ARG A 8 50.65 -26.94 3.66
C ARG A 8 49.84 -26.12 2.63
N VAL A 9 50.30 -26.11 1.39
CA VAL A 9 49.49 -25.83 0.20
C VAL A 9 48.75 -27.12 -0.17
N GLY A 10 47.44 -27.04 -0.41
CA GLY A 10 46.67 -28.12 -1.04
C GLY A 10 45.75 -28.89 -0.09
N GLN A 11 44.70 -28.25 0.41
CA GLN A 11 43.48 -28.95 0.81
C GLN A 11 42.45 -28.70 -0.28
N ARG A 12 42.37 -29.61 -1.26
CA ARG A 12 41.25 -29.63 -2.21
C ARG A 12 39.96 -29.83 -1.39
N PRO A 13 38.94 -28.97 -1.53
CA PRO A 13 37.69 -29.16 -0.81
C PRO A 13 37.07 -30.49 -1.26
N GLY A 14 37.07 -31.47 -0.36
CA GLY A 14 36.44 -32.77 -0.61
C GLY A 14 34.93 -32.57 -0.83
N ILE A 15 34.33 -33.42 -1.66
CA ILE A 15 32.89 -33.43 -1.98
C ILE A 15 32.01 -33.51 -0.71
N SER A 16 32.58 -33.99 0.41
CA SER A 16 31.98 -33.97 1.76
C SER A 16 31.86 -32.58 2.43
N ALA A 17 32.49 -31.54 1.88
CA ALA A 17 32.38 -30.15 2.35
C ALA A 17 31.25 -29.36 1.65
N LEU A 18 30.66 -29.90 0.58
CA LEU A 18 29.51 -29.32 -0.12
C LEU A 18 28.30 -29.02 0.79
N PRO A 19 27.86 -29.92 1.69
CA PRO A 19 26.75 -29.59 2.60
C PRO A 19 27.11 -28.49 3.61
N ASN A 20 28.35 -28.45 4.09
CA ASN A 20 28.81 -27.42 5.03
C ASN A 20 29.00 -26.05 4.34
N THR A 21 29.44 -26.03 3.09
CA THR A 21 29.54 -24.79 2.29
C THR A 21 28.17 -24.28 1.86
N LEU A 22 27.22 -25.14 1.52
CA LEU A 22 25.82 -24.76 1.29
C LEU A 22 25.19 -24.15 2.56
N LYS A 23 25.45 -24.76 3.71
CA LYS A 23 24.93 -24.31 5.01
C LYS A 23 25.56 -22.99 5.46
N LEU A 24 26.84 -22.78 5.16
CA LEU A 24 27.52 -21.50 5.37
C LEU A 24 27.01 -20.43 4.38
N ALA A 25 26.88 -20.75 3.09
CA ALA A 25 26.33 -19.85 2.09
C ALA A 25 24.89 -19.44 2.43
N ALA A 26 24.02 -20.38 2.82
CA ALA A 26 22.65 -20.10 3.26
C ALA A 26 22.60 -19.27 4.56
N ARG A 27 23.61 -19.37 5.42
CA ARG A 27 23.72 -18.59 6.66
C ARG A 27 24.29 -17.18 6.44
N LEU A 28 25.16 -16.99 5.44
CA LEU A 28 25.80 -15.70 5.12
C LEU A 28 25.04 -14.89 4.06
N ALA A 29 24.34 -15.52 3.11
CA ALA A 29 23.59 -14.85 2.05
C ALA A 29 22.58 -13.79 2.56
N PRO A 30 21.80 -14.03 3.64
CA PRO A 30 20.87 -13.03 4.14
C PRO A 30 21.58 -11.78 4.71
N ARG A 31 22.78 -11.95 5.28
CA ARG A 31 23.57 -10.83 5.82
C ARG A 31 24.15 -9.99 4.69
N GLN A 32 24.73 -10.62 3.68
CA GLN A 32 25.25 -9.90 2.51
C GLN A 32 24.15 -9.16 1.75
N LEU A 33 22.98 -9.78 1.56
CA LEU A 33 21.83 -9.10 0.95
C LEU A 33 21.37 -7.91 1.79
N ASN A 34 21.33 -8.03 3.12
CA ASN A 34 20.98 -6.92 4.00
C ASN A 34 22.01 -5.78 3.95
N ASP A 35 23.30 -6.10 3.82
CA ASP A 35 24.37 -5.10 3.71
C ASP A 35 24.31 -4.37 2.37
N GLU A 36 24.09 -5.09 1.25
CA GLU A 36 23.88 -4.51 -0.08
C GLU A 36 22.62 -3.63 -0.13
N ILE A 37 21.51 -4.08 0.48
CA ILE A 37 20.29 -3.27 0.62
C ILE A 37 20.56 -2.02 1.46
N SER A 38 21.38 -2.12 2.50
CA SER A 38 21.72 -0.98 3.37
C SER A 38 22.62 0.02 2.66
N LEU A 39 23.56 -0.46 1.85
CA LEU A 39 24.41 0.36 0.99
C LEU A 39 23.59 1.05 -0.11
N ALA A 40 22.70 0.32 -0.78
CA ALA A 40 21.76 0.88 -1.75
C ALA A 40 20.86 1.95 -1.11
N LYS A 41 20.37 1.73 0.12
CA LYS A 41 19.60 2.73 0.87
C LYS A 41 20.40 4.00 1.18
N LEU A 42 21.67 3.87 1.55
CA LEU A 42 22.56 5.02 1.81
C LEU A 42 22.80 5.83 0.53
N GLU A 43 23.09 5.15 -0.58
CA GLU A 43 23.31 5.79 -1.87
C GLU A 43 22.02 6.45 -2.40
N LEU A 44 20.88 5.76 -2.30
CA LEU A 44 19.56 6.31 -2.65
C LEU A 44 19.17 7.48 -1.74
N LYS A 45 19.55 7.50 -0.47
CA LYS A 45 19.28 8.64 0.42
C LYS A 45 20.10 9.86 0.03
N GLY A 46 21.37 9.67 -0.33
CA GLY A 46 22.25 10.74 -0.83
C GLY A 46 21.76 11.32 -2.16
N LYS A 47 21.57 10.46 -3.18
CA LYS A 47 21.05 10.86 -4.49
C LYS A 47 19.61 11.38 -4.41
N GLY A 48 18.79 10.74 -3.57
CA GLY A 48 17.38 11.10 -3.35
C GLY A 48 17.21 12.45 -2.66
N LYS A 49 18.12 12.87 -1.77
CA LYS A 49 18.08 14.22 -1.19
C LYS A 49 18.33 15.30 -2.25
N GLN A 50 19.33 15.10 -3.11
CA GLN A 50 19.63 16.06 -4.19
C GLN A 50 18.51 16.10 -5.24
N LEU A 51 18.02 14.94 -5.68
CA LEU A 51 16.86 14.85 -6.57
C LEU A 51 15.58 15.40 -5.92
N GLY A 52 15.41 15.20 -4.61
CA GLY A 52 14.27 15.72 -3.86
C GLY A 52 14.28 17.24 -3.74
N ILE A 53 15.44 17.86 -3.49
CA ILE A 53 15.59 19.32 -3.49
C ILE A 53 15.38 19.88 -4.89
N ALA A 54 16.00 19.28 -5.92
CA ALA A 54 15.78 19.70 -7.31
C ALA A 54 14.31 19.55 -7.72
N GLY A 55 13.68 18.44 -7.36
CA GLY A 55 12.25 18.19 -7.58
C GLY A 55 11.35 19.18 -6.83
N ALA A 56 11.73 19.62 -5.64
CA ALA A 56 11.00 20.65 -4.90
C ALA A 56 11.07 22.01 -5.62
N PHE A 57 12.25 22.43 -6.09
CA PHE A 57 12.37 23.67 -6.87
C PHE A 57 11.62 23.61 -8.19
N VAL A 58 11.67 22.47 -8.90
CA VAL A 58 10.87 22.25 -10.11
C VAL A 58 9.38 22.31 -9.79
N GLY A 59 8.94 21.70 -8.69
CA GLY A 59 7.55 21.75 -8.23
C GLY A 59 7.09 23.19 -7.98
N VAL A 60 7.89 23.99 -7.26
CA VAL A 60 7.61 25.41 -7.02
C VAL A 60 7.58 26.18 -8.34
N ALA A 61 8.57 25.97 -9.22
CA ALA A 61 8.62 26.63 -10.52
C ALA A 61 7.39 26.31 -11.38
N LEU A 62 6.91 25.06 -11.37
CA LEU A 62 5.69 24.66 -12.09
C LEU A 62 4.43 25.33 -11.52
N ILE A 63 4.33 25.52 -10.20
CA ILE A 63 3.23 26.26 -9.59
C ILE A 63 3.25 27.71 -10.06
N PHE A 64 4.39 28.40 -9.97
CA PHE A 64 4.50 29.79 -10.44
C PHE A 64 4.28 29.93 -11.94
N LEU A 65 4.77 28.98 -12.75
CA LEU A 65 4.50 28.94 -14.18
C LEU A 65 3.00 28.78 -14.45
N SER A 66 2.30 27.95 -13.69
CA SER A 66 0.84 27.77 -13.83
C SER A 66 0.09 29.06 -13.49
N LEU A 67 0.49 29.75 -12.42
CA LEU A 67 -0.08 31.06 -12.05
C LEU A 67 0.20 32.12 -13.12
N LEU A 68 1.41 32.14 -13.69
CA LEU A 68 1.77 33.04 -14.79
C LEU A 68 0.87 32.80 -16.01
N VAL A 69 0.65 31.54 -16.40
CA VAL A 69 -0.24 31.21 -17.53
C VAL A 69 -1.65 31.71 -17.27
N ILE A 70 -2.19 31.51 -16.06
CA ILE A 70 -3.52 32.03 -15.69
C ILE A 70 -3.56 33.56 -15.81
N ALA A 71 -2.55 34.25 -15.26
CA ALA A 71 -2.47 35.70 -15.33
C ALA A 71 -2.39 36.22 -16.77
N LEU A 72 -1.63 35.55 -17.65
CA LEU A 72 -1.53 35.89 -19.07
C LEU A 72 -2.85 35.66 -19.80
N VAL A 73 -3.59 34.57 -19.50
CA VAL A 73 -4.92 34.32 -20.07
C VAL A 73 -5.89 35.43 -19.66
N VAL A 74 -5.93 35.79 -18.37
CA VAL A 74 -6.78 36.88 -17.88
C VAL A 74 -6.39 38.21 -18.54
N ALA A 75 -5.10 38.53 -18.62
CA ALA A 75 -4.62 39.73 -19.29
C ALA A 75 -5.00 39.78 -20.78
N ALA A 76 -4.91 38.65 -21.49
CA ALA A 76 -5.33 38.55 -22.89
C ALA A 76 -6.84 38.79 -23.05
N ILE A 77 -7.66 38.19 -22.17
CA ILE A 77 -9.12 38.38 -22.18
C ILE A 77 -9.46 39.85 -21.90
N LEU A 78 -8.87 40.46 -20.86
CA LEU A 78 -9.13 41.85 -20.52
C LEU A 78 -8.63 42.82 -21.59
N GLY A 79 -7.47 42.55 -22.19
CA GLY A 79 -6.93 43.33 -23.30
C GLY A 79 -7.86 43.29 -24.52
N LEU A 80 -8.34 42.10 -24.88
CA LEU A 80 -9.27 41.95 -26.01
C LEU A 80 -10.67 42.49 -25.68
N ALA A 81 -11.08 42.47 -24.40
CA ALA A 81 -12.33 43.06 -23.94
C ALA A 81 -12.38 44.60 -24.09
N THR A 82 -11.26 45.26 -24.37
CA THR A 82 -11.26 46.69 -24.70
C THR A 82 -11.87 47.01 -26.07
N VAL A 83 -11.92 46.03 -26.97
CA VAL A 83 -12.44 46.19 -28.35
C VAL A 83 -13.67 45.34 -28.66
N MET A 84 -14.08 44.43 -27.76
CA MET A 84 -15.28 43.58 -27.90
C MET A 84 -15.86 43.18 -26.53
N PRO A 85 -17.10 42.67 -26.44
CA PRO A 85 -17.69 42.26 -25.16
C PRO A 85 -16.87 41.18 -24.41
N PRO A 86 -16.77 41.21 -23.06
CA PRO A 86 -15.88 40.34 -22.27
C PRO A 86 -16.07 38.83 -22.46
N TRP A 87 -17.29 38.31 -22.22
CA TRP A 87 -18.04 37.77 -23.34
C TRP A 87 -17.32 36.94 -24.42
N LEU A 88 -17.28 37.58 -25.57
CA LEU A 88 -16.73 37.13 -26.82
C LEU A 88 -15.20 37.05 -26.74
N ALA A 89 -14.55 37.98 -26.03
CA ALA A 89 -13.10 37.95 -25.83
C ALA A 89 -12.65 36.65 -25.14
N ALA A 90 -13.37 36.20 -24.11
CA ALA A 90 -13.11 34.92 -23.45
C ALA A 90 -13.25 33.73 -24.40
N LEU A 91 -14.27 33.71 -25.27
CA LEU A 91 -14.47 32.66 -26.26
C LEU A 91 -13.37 32.65 -27.33
N VAL A 92 -12.92 33.82 -27.78
CA VAL A 92 -11.84 33.93 -28.79
C VAL A 92 -10.51 33.43 -28.21
N VAL A 93 -10.16 33.83 -26.98
CA VAL A 93 -8.95 33.33 -26.33
C VAL A 93 -9.05 31.81 -26.10
N ALA A 94 -10.20 31.31 -25.62
CA ALA A 94 -10.42 29.88 -25.45
C ALA A 94 -10.27 29.09 -26.78
N ALA A 95 -10.81 29.61 -27.88
CA ALA A 95 -10.66 29.01 -29.20
C ALA A 95 -9.19 28.96 -29.65
N ALA A 96 -8.42 30.03 -29.40
CA ALA A 96 -6.99 30.04 -29.71
C ALA A 96 -6.22 28.96 -28.92
N PHE A 97 -6.49 28.81 -27.62
CA PHE A 97 -5.91 27.73 -26.81
C PHE A 97 -6.31 26.34 -27.29
N LEU A 98 -7.57 26.15 -27.70
CA LEU A 98 -8.05 24.88 -28.25
C LEU A 98 -7.25 24.48 -29.50
N VAL A 99 -6.97 25.43 -30.40
CA VAL A 99 -6.15 25.19 -31.59
C VAL A 99 -4.73 24.77 -31.20
N ILE A 100 -4.11 25.47 -30.24
CA ILE A 100 -2.75 25.12 -29.75
C ILE A 100 -2.75 23.71 -29.15
N ILE A 101 -3.74 23.38 -28.31
CA ILE A 101 -3.90 22.05 -27.71
C ILE A 101 -4.05 20.99 -28.80
N LEU A 102 -4.88 21.24 -29.81
CA LEU A 102 -5.11 20.28 -30.89
C LEU A 102 -3.82 20.02 -31.69
N ILE A 103 -3.06 21.06 -32.02
CA ILE A 103 -1.76 20.92 -32.70
C ILE A 103 -0.78 20.15 -31.82
N GLY A 104 -0.67 20.50 -30.54
CA GLY A 104 0.20 19.81 -29.59
C GLY A 104 -0.17 18.33 -29.43
N ALA A 105 -1.47 18.02 -29.33
CA ALA A 105 -1.99 16.67 -29.25
C ALA A 105 -1.71 15.88 -30.54
N LEU A 106 -1.83 16.50 -31.72
CA LEU A 106 -1.47 15.88 -33.00
C LEU A 106 0.02 15.55 -33.08
N ILE A 107 0.90 16.48 -32.66
CA ILE A 107 2.35 16.26 -32.63
C ILE A 107 2.69 15.14 -31.66
N ALA A 108 2.15 15.19 -30.44
CA ALA A 108 2.34 14.16 -29.43
C ALA A 108 1.84 12.80 -29.94
N PHE A 109 0.65 12.74 -30.53
CA PHE A 109 0.09 11.52 -31.09
C PHE A 109 0.98 10.94 -32.20
N ARG A 110 1.52 11.78 -33.08
CA ARG A 110 2.47 11.35 -34.13
C ARG A 110 3.76 10.82 -33.54
N ALA A 111 4.30 11.49 -32.52
CA ALA A 111 5.50 11.03 -31.80
C ALA A 111 5.26 9.70 -31.07
N PHE A 112 4.14 9.56 -30.37
CA PHE A 112 3.74 8.32 -29.69
C PHE A 112 3.51 7.18 -30.66
N LYS A 113 2.86 7.44 -31.80
CA LYS A 113 2.64 6.43 -32.85
C LYS A 113 3.96 5.98 -33.49
N GLY A 114 4.92 6.89 -33.67
CA GLY A 114 6.27 6.55 -34.15
C GLY A 114 7.11 5.78 -33.12
N ALA A 115 6.80 5.93 -31.83
CA ALA A 115 7.45 5.20 -30.73
C ALA A 115 6.78 3.85 -30.41
N MET A 116 5.75 3.44 -31.17
CA MET A 116 5.15 2.12 -31.00
C MET A 116 5.92 1.03 -31.78
N PRO A 117 6.09 -0.16 -31.20
CA PRO A 117 5.49 -0.63 -29.94
C PRO A 117 6.26 -0.16 -28.68
N LEU A 118 5.57 0.54 -27.77
CA LEU A 118 6.11 0.99 -26.47
C LEU A 118 6.41 -0.19 -25.52
N VAL A 119 5.79 -1.33 -25.79
CA VAL A 119 6.07 -2.59 -25.11
C VAL A 119 7.15 -3.34 -25.90
N PRO A 120 8.29 -3.67 -25.29
CA PRO A 120 9.34 -4.43 -25.96
C PRO A 120 8.85 -5.86 -26.21
N GLU A 121 8.31 -6.10 -27.41
CA GLU A 121 7.71 -7.38 -27.80
C GLU A 121 8.67 -8.55 -27.62
N LYS A 122 9.96 -8.34 -27.91
CA LYS A 122 11.02 -9.35 -27.73
C LYS A 122 11.19 -9.74 -26.25
N THR A 123 11.19 -8.76 -25.35
CA THR A 123 11.33 -9.00 -23.91
C THR A 123 10.11 -9.73 -23.35
N ILE A 124 8.90 -9.33 -23.75
CA ILE A 124 7.66 -10.01 -23.33
C ILE A 124 7.62 -11.43 -23.88
N ARG A 125 8.04 -11.65 -25.13
CA ARG A 125 8.14 -12.98 -25.73
C ARG A 125 9.13 -13.87 -24.97
N GLY A 126 10.30 -13.33 -24.62
CA GLY A 126 11.29 -14.02 -23.79
C GLY A 126 10.74 -14.44 -22.42
N ILE A 127 10.09 -13.52 -21.70
CA ILE A 127 9.47 -13.83 -20.40
C ILE A 127 8.40 -14.93 -20.52
N LYS A 128 7.54 -14.85 -21.56
CA LYS A 128 6.52 -15.89 -21.80
C LYS A 128 7.14 -17.24 -22.14
N HIS A 129 8.24 -17.25 -22.89
CA HIS A 129 8.98 -18.45 -23.25
C HIS A 129 9.59 -19.09 -22.00
N ASP A 130 10.25 -18.31 -21.15
CA ASP A 130 10.86 -18.80 -19.91
C ASP A 130 9.79 -19.35 -18.94
N LEU A 131 8.65 -18.67 -18.81
CA LEU A 131 7.51 -19.17 -18.03
C LEU A 131 6.90 -20.45 -18.61
N GLY A 132 6.85 -20.56 -19.94
CA GLY A 132 6.42 -21.77 -20.64
C GLY A 132 7.31 -22.96 -20.32
N ILE A 133 8.62 -22.78 -20.39
CA ILE A 133 9.60 -23.81 -20.02
C ILE A 133 9.49 -24.17 -18.54
N VAL A 134 9.31 -23.22 -17.64
CA VAL A 134 9.15 -23.51 -16.20
C VAL A 134 7.88 -24.33 -15.93
N LYS A 135 6.81 -24.11 -16.69
CA LYS A 135 5.52 -24.77 -16.49
C LYS A 135 5.43 -26.13 -17.18
N GLU A 136 5.90 -26.22 -18.42
CA GLU A 136 5.65 -27.33 -19.33
C GLU A 136 6.95 -28.08 -19.70
N GLY A 137 8.12 -27.58 -19.26
CA GLY A 137 9.41 -28.22 -19.47
C GLY A 137 9.77 -28.34 -20.95
N THR A 138 10.36 -29.47 -21.33
CA THR A 138 10.73 -29.76 -22.73
C THR A 138 9.54 -30.00 -23.65
N ALA A 139 8.33 -30.13 -23.11
CA ALA A 139 7.10 -30.26 -23.90
C ALA A 139 6.55 -28.89 -24.35
N PHE A 140 7.12 -27.78 -23.87
CA PHE A 140 6.70 -26.44 -24.27
C PHE A 140 7.02 -26.17 -25.74
N ASP A 141 6.00 -25.87 -26.53
CA ASP A 141 6.16 -25.47 -27.92
C ASP A 141 6.32 -23.94 -28.02
N ALA A 142 7.54 -23.49 -28.30
CA ALA A 142 7.87 -22.08 -28.47
C ALA A 142 7.18 -21.43 -29.68
N SER A 143 6.72 -22.22 -30.66
CA SER A 143 6.05 -21.71 -31.86
C SER A 143 4.71 -21.04 -31.53
N VAL A 144 4.06 -21.43 -30.43
CA VAL A 144 2.81 -20.84 -29.91
C VAL A 144 2.98 -19.37 -29.49
N LEU A 145 4.22 -18.89 -29.34
CA LEU A 145 4.51 -17.48 -29.01
C LEU A 145 4.82 -16.61 -30.23
N ASP A 146 4.97 -17.20 -31.42
CA ASP A 146 5.29 -16.47 -32.63
C ASP A 146 4.04 -16.13 -33.46
N PRO A 147 3.69 -14.84 -33.65
CA PRO A 147 2.47 -14.44 -34.37
C PRO A 147 2.34 -14.98 -35.81
N SER A 148 3.46 -15.30 -36.46
CA SER A 148 3.49 -15.87 -37.81
C SER A 148 3.17 -17.37 -37.86
N SER A 149 3.26 -18.09 -36.74
CA SER A 149 3.10 -19.55 -36.73
C SER A 149 1.64 -19.97 -36.84
N GLU A 150 1.41 -21.16 -37.40
CA GLU A 150 0.07 -21.75 -37.44
C GLU A 150 -0.41 -22.14 -36.04
N ALA A 151 0.50 -22.54 -35.16
CA ALA A 151 0.22 -22.89 -33.77
C ALA A 151 -0.31 -21.68 -32.97
N TYR A 152 0.26 -20.48 -33.18
CA TYR A 152 -0.22 -19.24 -32.56
C TYR A 152 -1.65 -18.91 -33.04
N LYS A 153 -1.89 -18.98 -34.35
CA LYS A 153 -3.22 -18.70 -34.93
C LYS A 153 -4.27 -19.70 -34.46
N ALA A 154 -3.92 -20.98 -34.36
CA ALA A 154 -4.79 -22.01 -33.82
C ALA A 154 -5.10 -21.78 -32.32
N ALA A 155 -4.10 -21.40 -31.53
CA ALA A 155 -4.28 -21.07 -30.12
C ALA A 155 -5.14 -19.82 -29.90
N GLU A 156 -5.00 -18.79 -30.75
CA GLU A 156 -5.82 -17.57 -30.70
C GLU A 156 -7.28 -17.84 -31.12
N ALA A 157 -7.48 -18.63 -32.18
CA ALA A 157 -8.81 -19.09 -32.59
C ALA A 157 -9.49 -19.94 -31.50
N ALA A 158 -8.75 -20.83 -30.83
CA ALA A 158 -9.25 -21.62 -29.72
C ALA A 158 -9.63 -20.74 -28.52
N LYS A 159 -8.82 -19.72 -28.19
CA LYS A 159 -9.14 -18.74 -27.14
C LYS A 159 -10.35 -17.90 -27.49
N ALA A 160 -10.49 -17.44 -28.73
CA ALA A 160 -11.65 -16.70 -29.20
C ALA A 160 -12.92 -17.57 -29.11
N ALA A 161 -12.86 -18.81 -29.58
CA ALA A 161 -13.98 -19.76 -29.48
C ALA A 161 -14.35 -20.09 -28.03
N ALA A 162 -13.37 -20.24 -27.14
CA ALA A 162 -13.61 -20.44 -25.71
C ALA A 162 -14.22 -19.21 -25.04
N ALA A 163 -13.78 -18.00 -25.42
CA ALA A 163 -14.34 -16.75 -24.93
C ALA A 163 -15.80 -16.57 -25.39
N GLU A 164 -16.12 -16.88 -26.64
CA GLU A 164 -17.49 -16.84 -27.15
C GLU A 164 -18.39 -17.90 -26.48
N LYS A 165 -17.89 -19.14 -26.29
CA LYS A 165 -18.61 -20.16 -25.51
C LYS A 165 -18.84 -19.73 -24.07
N ALA A 166 -17.86 -19.13 -23.41
CA ALA A 166 -17.99 -18.64 -22.04
C ALA A 166 -18.97 -17.45 -21.94
N LYS A 167 -19.00 -16.56 -22.94
CA LYS A 167 -20.00 -15.49 -23.03
C LYS A 167 -21.41 -16.06 -23.26
N ALA A 168 -21.56 -17.02 -24.16
CA ALA A 168 -22.83 -17.69 -24.44
C ALA A 168 -23.35 -18.45 -23.22
N GLU A 169 -22.47 -19.15 -22.49
CA GLU A 169 -22.85 -19.85 -21.25
C GLU A 169 -23.24 -18.87 -20.14
N LYS A 170 -22.53 -17.74 -20.00
CA LYS A 170 -22.91 -16.69 -19.05
C LYS A 170 -24.23 -16.02 -19.44
N ALA A 171 -24.47 -15.79 -20.73
CA ALA A 171 -25.72 -15.24 -21.22
C ALA A 171 -26.88 -16.22 -20.98
N ALA A 172 -26.69 -17.51 -21.29
CA ALA A 172 -27.68 -18.55 -21.02
C ALA A 172 -27.96 -18.71 -19.52
N LYS A 173 -26.94 -18.63 -18.66
CA LYS A 173 -27.11 -18.62 -17.19
C LYS A 173 -27.82 -17.36 -16.72
N ALA A 174 -27.52 -16.19 -17.29
CA ALA A 174 -28.22 -14.94 -16.96
C ALA A 174 -29.70 -14.97 -17.39
N GLU A 175 -30.01 -15.56 -18.55
CA GLU A 175 -31.37 -15.77 -19.03
C GLU A 175 -32.11 -16.81 -18.18
N ALA A 176 -31.47 -17.92 -17.82
CA ALA A 176 -32.04 -18.92 -16.91
C ALA A 176 -32.33 -18.31 -15.52
N HIS A 177 -31.41 -17.52 -14.96
CA HIS A 177 -31.64 -16.79 -13.72
C HIS A 177 -32.76 -15.75 -13.82
N LYS A 178 -33.01 -15.20 -15.00
CA LYS A 178 -34.11 -14.25 -15.26
C LYS A 178 -35.45 -14.97 -15.43
N ALA A 179 -35.44 -16.19 -15.97
CA ALA A 179 -36.61 -17.05 -16.12
C ALA A 179 -37.02 -17.76 -14.82
N GLU A 180 -36.07 -18.07 -13.94
CA GLU A 180 -36.30 -18.64 -12.60
C GLU A 180 -36.59 -17.58 -11.52
N GLN A 181 -36.46 -16.29 -11.82
CA GLN A 181 -36.89 -15.26 -10.89
C GLN A 181 -38.40 -15.37 -10.68
N PRO A 182 -38.88 -15.75 -9.46
CA PRO A 182 -40.30 -15.84 -9.21
C PRO A 182 -40.94 -14.47 -9.43
N PRO A 183 -42.23 -14.40 -9.82
CA PRO A 183 -42.94 -13.13 -9.96
C PRO A 183 -42.75 -12.31 -8.68
N ALA A 184 -42.63 -10.98 -8.82
CA ALA A 184 -42.37 -10.09 -7.70
C ALA A 184 -43.27 -10.46 -6.50
N PRO A 185 -42.72 -10.58 -5.27
CA PRO A 185 -43.46 -11.08 -4.12
C PRO A 185 -44.77 -10.32 -3.94
N SER A 186 -45.88 -11.05 -3.77
CA SER A 186 -47.19 -10.45 -3.56
C SER A 186 -47.19 -9.54 -2.33
N GLU A 187 -48.01 -8.48 -2.33
CA GLU A 187 -48.08 -7.52 -1.23
C GLU A 187 -48.31 -8.21 0.14
N ALA A 188 -49.19 -9.21 0.18
CA ALA A 188 -49.45 -10.01 1.37
C ALA A 188 -48.19 -10.75 1.89
N GLU A 189 -47.32 -11.19 0.99
CA GLU A 189 -46.07 -11.85 1.34
C GLU A 189 -45.02 -10.85 1.86
N LEU A 190 -44.99 -9.65 1.28
CA LEU A 190 -44.14 -8.55 1.77
C LEU A 190 -44.56 -8.12 3.18
N LEU A 191 -45.86 -8.03 3.46
CA LEU A 191 -46.38 -7.72 4.79
C LEU A 191 -45.98 -8.80 5.80
N ARG A 192 -46.10 -10.09 5.45
CA ARG A 192 -45.62 -11.19 6.30
C ARG A 192 -44.12 -11.12 6.60
N ARG A 193 -43.30 -10.81 5.59
CA ARG A 193 -41.84 -10.65 5.78
C ARG A 193 -41.52 -9.44 6.65
N LEU A 194 -42.27 -8.36 6.53
CA LEU A 194 -42.13 -7.18 7.37
C LEU A 194 -42.48 -7.48 8.83
N GLU A 195 -43.52 -8.28 9.07
CA GLU A 195 -43.92 -8.71 10.41
C GLU A 195 -42.84 -9.58 11.06
N GLN A 196 -42.36 -10.61 10.36
CA GLN A 196 -41.25 -11.47 10.82
C GLN A 196 -39.99 -10.67 11.13
N ARG A 197 -39.67 -9.64 10.34
CA ARG A 197 -38.54 -8.75 10.61
C ARG A 197 -38.75 -7.92 11.88
N ARG A 198 -39.96 -7.46 12.16
CA ARG A 198 -40.25 -6.70 13.40
C ARG A 198 -40.12 -7.58 14.63
N GLU A 199 -40.60 -8.81 14.57
CA GLU A 199 -40.42 -9.79 15.65
C GLU A 199 -38.94 -10.09 15.89
N HIS A 200 -38.18 -10.31 14.82
CA HIS A 200 -36.74 -10.55 14.93
C HIS A 200 -35.99 -9.35 15.52
N LEU A 201 -36.34 -8.12 15.11
CA LEU A 201 -35.75 -6.90 15.69
C LEU A 201 -36.13 -6.71 17.17
N ALA A 202 -37.33 -7.13 17.57
CA ALA A 202 -37.74 -7.10 18.98
C ALA A 202 -36.91 -8.08 19.82
N ASP A 203 -36.69 -9.31 19.33
CA ASP A 203 -35.85 -10.31 19.99
C ASP A 203 -34.37 -9.85 20.10
N VAL A 204 -33.83 -9.28 19.01
CA VAL A 204 -32.48 -8.69 19.02
C VAL A 204 -32.37 -7.54 20.02
N ARG A 205 -33.39 -6.68 20.13
CA ARG A 205 -33.43 -5.60 21.13
C ARG A 205 -33.45 -6.18 22.55
N ASP A 206 -34.24 -7.21 22.80
CA ASP A 206 -34.38 -7.79 24.14
C ASP A 206 -33.09 -8.51 24.56
N GLN A 207 -32.43 -9.22 23.65
CA GLN A 207 -31.09 -9.79 23.86
C GLN A 207 -30.04 -8.70 24.14
N LEU A 208 -30.03 -7.62 23.37
CA LEU A 208 -29.13 -6.48 23.62
C LEU A 208 -29.44 -5.79 24.96
N GLY A 209 -30.70 -5.73 25.38
CA GLY A 209 -31.09 -5.19 26.70
C GLY A 209 -30.54 -6.01 27.87
N VAL A 210 -30.44 -7.33 27.70
CA VAL A 210 -29.83 -8.24 28.68
C VAL A 210 -28.31 -8.11 28.69
N GLU A 211 -27.67 -7.98 27.52
CA GLU A 211 -26.21 -7.82 27.42
C GLU A 211 -25.71 -6.43 27.81
N LEU A 212 -26.54 -5.39 27.66
CA LEU A 212 -26.23 -4.01 28.03
C LEU A 212 -26.66 -3.65 29.46
N ASP A 213 -26.85 -4.60 30.37
CA ASP A 213 -26.99 -4.29 31.80
C ASP A 213 -25.67 -3.72 32.37
N VAL A 214 -25.49 -2.43 32.13
CA VAL A 214 -24.32 -1.62 32.50
C VAL A 214 -24.08 -1.66 34.01
N LYS A 215 -25.11 -1.94 34.83
CA LYS A 215 -24.95 -2.06 36.28
C LYS A 215 -24.14 -3.30 36.67
N THR A 216 -24.36 -4.41 35.98
CA THR A 216 -23.65 -5.67 36.27
C THR A 216 -22.25 -5.65 35.67
N GLN A 217 -22.11 -5.21 34.41
CA GLN A 217 -20.80 -5.03 33.79
C GLN A 217 -19.96 -3.94 34.48
N GLY A 218 -20.58 -2.86 34.96
CA GLY A 218 -19.93 -1.77 35.68
C GLY A 218 -19.51 -2.11 37.11
N LYS A 219 -20.07 -3.16 37.73
CA LYS A 219 -19.52 -3.73 38.97
C LYS A 219 -18.26 -4.54 38.68
N VAL A 220 -18.32 -5.45 37.72
CA VAL A 220 -17.17 -6.29 37.34
C VAL A 220 -15.97 -5.45 36.88
N LEU A 221 -16.20 -4.40 36.08
CA LEU A 221 -15.15 -3.47 35.67
C LEU A 221 -14.56 -2.68 36.85
N ARG A 222 -15.38 -2.26 37.82
CA ARG A 222 -14.89 -1.57 39.02
C ARG A 222 -14.09 -2.50 39.92
N ASP A 223 -14.51 -3.74 40.09
CA ASP A 223 -13.82 -4.72 40.93
C ASP A 223 -12.46 -5.10 40.33
N VAL A 224 -12.41 -5.31 39.00
CA VAL A 224 -11.15 -5.56 38.27
C VAL A 224 -10.24 -4.33 38.28
N ALA A 225 -10.80 -3.12 38.16
CA ALA A 225 -10.03 -1.88 38.24
C ALA A 225 -9.46 -1.67 39.65
N GLY A 226 -10.24 -1.96 40.70
CA GLY A 226 -9.80 -1.90 42.10
C GLY A 226 -8.65 -2.85 42.38
N GLN A 227 -8.79 -4.13 42.00
CA GLN A 227 -7.73 -5.13 42.17
C GLN A 227 -6.43 -4.73 41.47
N LYS A 228 -6.50 -4.29 40.20
CA LYS A 228 -5.29 -3.87 39.48
C LYS A 228 -4.65 -2.61 40.04
N LEU A 229 -5.44 -1.71 40.62
CA LEU A 229 -4.92 -0.51 41.26
C LEU A 229 -4.18 -0.85 42.56
N ASP A 230 -4.73 -1.77 43.35
CA ASP A 230 -4.12 -2.25 44.58
C ASP A 230 -2.83 -3.05 44.32
N ASP A 231 -2.83 -3.90 43.29
CA ASP A 231 -1.63 -4.61 42.84
C ASP A 231 -0.55 -3.64 42.34
N GLY A 232 -0.95 -2.61 41.59
CA GLY A 232 -0.05 -1.54 41.15
C GLY A 232 0.55 -0.73 42.31
N ARG A 233 -0.26 -0.43 43.34
CA ARG A 233 0.19 0.25 44.56
C ARG A 233 1.16 -0.60 45.36
N ARG A 234 0.89 -1.89 45.54
CA ARG A 234 1.79 -2.82 46.24
C ARG A 234 3.12 -2.98 45.51
N PHE A 235 3.07 -3.20 44.19
CA PHE A 235 4.27 -3.28 43.37
C PHE A 235 5.10 -1.99 43.40
N ALA A 236 4.44 -0.82 43.35
CA ALA A 236 5.12 0.46 43.48
C ALA A 236 5.73 0.65 44.87
N ALA A 237 5.03 0.28 45.93
CA ALA A 237 5.53 0.34 47.31
C ALA A 237 6.75 -0.57 47.50
N ASP A 238 6.72 -1.81 47.02
CA ASP A 238 7.86 -2.74 47.07
C ASP A 238 9.06 -2.21 46.27
N ARG A 239 8.81 -1.65 45.07
CA ARG A 239 9.86 -1.05 44.25
C ARG A 239 10.45 0.21 44.86
N ILE A 240 9.64 1.03 45.54
CA ILE A 240 10.11 2.24 46.24
C ILE A 240 10.88 1.85 47.50
N ALA A 241 10.45 0.82 48.24
CA ALA A 241 11.17 0.32 49.41
C ALA A 241 12.54 -0.26 49.00
N ASP A 242 12.58 -1.13 47.99
CA ASP A 242 13.82 -1.72 47.45
C ASP A 242 14.76 -0.65 46.85
N PHE A 243 14.20 0.42 46.28
CA PHE A 243 14.97 1.55 45.78
C PHE A 243 15.48 2.46 46.91
N SER A 244 14.66 2.73 47.93
CA SER A 244 15.03 3.56 49.09
C SER A 244 16.13 2.91 49.92
N GLU A 245 16.17 1.59 50.01
CA GLU A 245 17.23 0.85 50.70
C GLU A 245 18.58 0.92 49.96
N LYS A 246 18.55 1.16 48.64
CA LYS A 246 19.73 1.19 47.77
C LYS A 246 20.23 2.60 47.41
N VAL A 247 19.67 3.66 47.98
CA VAL A 247 20.02 5.05 47.64
C VAL A 247 20.85 5.72 48.75
N PRO A 248 22.08 6.20 48.46
CA PRO A 248 22.89 6.93 49.42
C PRO A 248 22.30 8.32 49.73
N ALA A 249 22.44 8.76 50.99
CA ALA A 249 21.90 10.02 51.48
C ALA A 249 22.42 11.23 50.69
N GLY A 250 21.51 12.05 50.14
CA GLY A 250 21.82 13.29 49.38
C GLY A 250 21.22 13.38 47.97
N LEU A 251 20.63 12.29 47.45
CA LEU A 251 19.90 12.29 46.17
C LEU A 251 18.53 13.04 46.13
N PRO A 252 17.74 13.19 47.22
CA PRO A 252 16.38 13.72 47.10
C PRO A 252 16.33 15.22 46.72
N GLU A 253 17.31 16.04 47.14
CA GLU A 253 17.35 17.46 46.75
C GLU A 253 17.63 17.65 45.26
N ARG A 254 18.51 16.82 44.68
CA ARG A 254 18.91 16.93 43.27
C ARG A 254 17.82 16.44 42.31
N LEU A 255 16.96 15.52 42.76
CA LEU A 255 15.84 15.02 41.97
C LEU A 255 14.63 15.96 42.07
N ALA A 256 14.30 16.50 43.25
CA ALA A 256 13.15 17.40 43.42
C ALA A 256 13.18 18.61 42.46
N ALA A 257 14.36 19.15 42.16
CA ALA A 257 14.55 20.23 41.20
C ALA A 257 14.13 19.86 39.76
N ARG A 258 14.31 18.60 39.35
CA ARG A 258 14.07 18.14 37.96
C ARG A 258 12.63 17.71 37.71
N TRP A 259 11.90 17.30 38.76
CA TRP A 259 10.53 16.82 38.63
C TRP A 259 9.51 17.94 38.34
N LYS A 260 9.84 19.20 38.67
CA LYS A 260 8.99 20.37 38.36
C LYS A 260 8.92 20.67 36.87
N GLU A 261 10.00 20.40 36.12
CA GLU A 261 10.04 20.59 34.66
C GLU A 261 9.39 19.43 33.90
N LEU A 262 9.46 18.21 34.44
CA LEU A 262 8.90 17.01 33.79
C LEU A 262 7.39 16.84 33.97
N LEU A 263 6.80 17.36 35.05
CA LEU A 263 5.35 17.33 35.28
C LEU A 263 4.55 18.14 34.25
N VAL A 264 5.15 19.18 33.67
CA VAL A 264 4.54 19.98 32.59
C VAL A 264 4.52 19.19 31.26
N PHE A 265 5.45 18.26 31.06
CA PHE A 265 5.55 17.45 29.84
C PHE A 265 4.69 16.17 29.91
N ALA A 266 4.52 15.58 31.09
CA ALA A 266 3.77 14.33 31.29
C ALA A 266 2.24 14.48 31.06
N ALA A 267 1.68 15.68 31.24
CA ALA A 267 0.26 15.95 30.98
C ALA A 267 -0.11 15.92 29.48
N SER A 268 0.87 16.08 28.58
CA SER A 268 0.66 16.07 27.11
C SER A 268 0.73 14.66 26.49
N ALA A 269 1.50 13.76 27.10
CA ALA A 269 1.76 12.42 26.55
C ALA A 269 0.59 11.43 26.68
N THR A 270 -0.28 11.61 27.68
CA THR A 270 -1.44 10.70 27.91
C THR A 270 -2.56 10.86 26.88
N VAL A 271 -2.71 12.05 26.28
CA VAL A 271 -3.71 12.31 25.22
C VAL A 271 -3.26 11.68 23.89
N ALA A 272 -1.97 11.72 23.56
CA ALA A 272 -1.43 11.15 22.32
C ALA A 272 -1.49 9.62 22.31
N ALA A 273 -1.23 8.96 23.44
CA ALA A 273 -1.24 7.49 23.54
C ALA A 273 -2.64 6.89 23.35
N VAL A 274 -3.70 7.58 23.79
CA VAL A 274 -5.10 7.13 23.64
C VAL A 274 -5.61 7.34 22.20
N GLY A 275 -5.19 8.41 21.53
CA GLY A 275 -5.51 8.65 20.11
C GLY A 275 -4.83 7.64 19.16
N LEU A 276 -3.58 7.29 19.42
CA LEU A 276 -2.82 6.38 18.56
C LEU A 276 -3.34 4.92 18.64
N ARG A 277 -3.83 4.48 19.81
CA ARG A 277 -4.34 3.10 19.99
C ARG A 277 -5.66 2.83 19.23
N LYS A 278 -6.44 3.88 18.93
CA LYS A 278 -7.72 3.77 18.21
C LYS A 278 -7.53 3.77 16.68
N LEU A 279 -6.37 4.19 16.18
CA LEU A 279 -6.06 4.25 14.75
C LEU A 279 -5.52 2.91 14.19
N PHE A 280 -4.98 2.04 15.05
CA PHE A 280 -4.35 0.77 14.64
C PHE A 280 -5.18 -0.48 14.97
N LYS A 281 -6.47 -0.34 15.30
CA LYS A 281 -7.42 -1.46 15.33
C LYS A 281 -8.37 -1.37 14.13
N LYS A 282 -7.98 -2.03 13.04
CA LYS A 282 -8.89 -2.68 12.09
C LYS A 282 -8.59 -4.18 12.16
#